data_AF-A0A3E0CSS8-F1
#
_entry.id   AF-A0A3E0CSS8-F1
#
_cell.length_a   1.000
_cell.length_b   1.000
_cell.length_c   1.000
_cell.angle_alpha   90.00
_cell.angle_beta   90.00
_cell.angle_gamma   90.00
#
_symmetry.space_group_name_H-M   'P 1'
#
loop_
_entity.id
_entity.type
_entity.pdbx_description
1 polymer ?
#
loop_
_entity_poly.entity_id
_entity_poly.type
_entity_poly.pdbx_seq_one_letter_code
_entity_poly.pdbx_strand_id
1 'polypeptide(L)'
;MAREAHPDRAKALIAIGEHVERLGKIDGQRAARRLFPNVGKPTWESWCRLVHLGERAGVEHRTELVGGATHPVTPITLMIDGVEPYGAGFDQRIAEIDAINRALKDVAWPIDPETGRRGRVKNPMLLKVARDGFAQSAALAAKHQSDAWSAEMHRAQMEEVMAVILDGLENSRDRELAGQLLASLRKVSKKWENVRDGQWQGGSLAKMPA
;
A
#
# COMPACT_ATOMS: atom_id res chain seq x y z
N MET A 1 -30.27 -1.33 -14.51
CA MET A 1 -29.65 -2.53 -15.12
C MET A 1 -28.17 -2.23 -15.33
N ALA A 2 -27.27 -3.04 -14.76
CA ALA A 2 -25.84 -2.87 -14.97
C ALA A 2 -25.52 -3.15 -16.44
N ARG A 3 -24.98 -2.17 -17.17
CA ARG A 3 -24.52 -2.39 -18.56
C ARG A 3 -23.40 -3.43 -18.52
N GLU A 4 -23.53 -4.47 -19.34
CA GLU A 4 -22.47 -5.46 -19.51
C GLU A 4 -21.17 -4.76 -19.89
N ALA A 5 -20.08 -5.15 -19.21
CA ALA A 5 -18.77 -4.57 -19.47
C ALA A 5 -18.32 -4.93 -20.88
N HIS A 6 -17.89 -3.94 -21.66
CA HIS A 6 -17.34 -4.18 -22.99
C HIS A 6 -16.21 -5.22 -22.93
N PRO A 7 -16.19 -6.25 -23.79
CA PRO A 7 -15.28 -7.39 -23.67
C PRO A 7 -13.80 -6.97 -23.67
N ASP A 8 -13.46 -5.96 -24.47
CA ASP A 8 -12.08 -5.47 -24.60
C ASP A 8 -11.65 -4.47 -23.52
N ARG A 9 -12.51 -4.11 -22.57
CA ARG A 9 -12.25 -3.01 -21.62
C ARG A 9 -10.97 -3.20 -20.82
N ALA A 10 -10.74 -4.39 -20.27
CA ALA A 10 -9.56 -4.67 -19.45
C ALA A 10 -8.27 -4.58 -20.27
N LYS A 11 -8.24 -5.19 -21.46
CA LYS A 11 -7.09 -5.14 -22.38
C LYS A 11 -6.79 -3.73 -22.85
N ALA A 12 -7.83 -2.94 -23.13
CA ALA A 12 -7.68 -1.56 -23.56
C ALA A 12 -7.11 -0.66 -22.48
N LEU A 13 -7.52 -0.81 -21.22
CA LEU A 13 -6.99 -0.01 -20.10
C LEU A 13 -5.49 -0.28 -19.87
N ILE A 14 -5.07 -1.55 -19.93
CA ILE A 14 -3.65 -1.94 -19.82
C ILE A 14 -2.84 -1.34 -20.97
N ALA A 15 -3.29 -1.55 -22.21
CA ALA A 15 -2.59 -1.05 -23.39
C ALA A 15 -2.48 0.49 -23.43
N ILE A 16 -3.52 1.21 -22.97
CA ILE A 16 -3.48 2.67 -22.84
C ILE A 16 -2.40 3.08 -21.83
N GLY A 17 -2.35 2.45 -20.65
CA GLY A 17 -1.34 2.75 -19.63
C GLY A 17 0.09 2.54 -20.14
N GLU A 18 0.38 1.37 -20.68
CA GLU A 18 1.71 1.02 -21.22
C GLU A 18 2.18 1.96 -22.34
N HIS A 19 1.26 2.33 -23.26
CA HIS A 19 1.63 3.21 -24.36
C HIS A 19 1.77 4.67 -23.93
N VAL A 20 0.98 5.12 -22.96
CA VAL A 20 1.10 6.47 -22.38
C VAL A 20 2.40 6.62 -21.59
N GLU A 21 2.78 5.61 -20.81
CA GLU A 21 4.06 5.57 -20.09
C GLU A 21 5.25 5.65 -21.06
N ARG A 22 5.19 4.91 -22.18
CA ARG A 22 6.28 4.83 -23.14
C ARG A 22 6.40 6.00 -24.12
N LEU A 23 5.28 6.55 -24.59
CA LEU A 23 5.23 7.51 -25.70
C LEU A 23 4.63 8.88 -25.30
N GLY A 24 4.27 9.06 -24.04
CA GLY A 24 3.56 10.23 -23.57
C GLY A 24 2.06 10.19 -23.90
N LYS A 25 1.31 11.12 -23.29
CA LYS A 25 -0.16 11.07 -23.23
C LYS A 25 -0.85 11.05 -24.60
N ILE A 26 -0.42 11.88 -25.54
CA ILE A 26 -1.11 12.06 -26.82
C ILE A 26 -0.74 10.92 -27.79
N ASP A 27 0.55 10.66 -27.95
CA ASP A 27 1.03 9.64 -28.89
C ASP A 27 0.81 8.22 -28.37
N GLY A 28 0.87 8.03 -27.05
CA GLY A 28 0.53 6.78 -26.38
C GLY A 28 -0.95 6.38 -26.57
N GLN A 29 -1.88 7.32 -26.36
CA GLN A 29 -3.31 7.05 -26.59
C GLN A 29 -3.60 6.76 -28.07
N ARG A 30 -2.94 7.46 -29.00
CA ARG A 30 -3.08 7.19 -30.44
C ARG A 30 -2.51 5.83 -30.83
N ALA A 31 -1.38 5.44 -30.26
CA ALA A 31 -0.77 4.14 -30.51
C ALA A 31 -1.63 3.00 -29.96
N ALA A 32 -2.10 3.11 -28.70
CA ALA A 32 -3.00 2.13 -28.10
C ALA A 32 -4.32 2.00 -28.87
N ARG A 33 -4.85 3.11 -29.40
CA ARG A 33 -6.10 3.12 -30.17
C ARG A 33 -6.06 2.22 -31.40
N ARG A 34 -4.89 2.05 -32.04
CA ARG A 34 -4.72 1.20 -33.22
C ARG A 34 -5.00 -0.28 -32.94
N LEU A 35 -4.87 -0.70 -31.68
CA LEU A 35 -5.15 -2.06 -31.23
C LEU A 35 -6.65 -2.33 -31.03
N PHE A 36 -7.48 -1.28 -30.97
CA PHE A 36 -8.92 -1.37 -30.70
C PHE A 36 -9.74 -0.56 -31.71
N PRO A 37 -9.69 -0.90 -33.01
CA PRO A 37 -10.37 -0.14 -34.06
C PRO A 37 -11.90 -0.16 -33.93
N ASN A 38 -12.45 -1.25 -33.36
CA ASN A 38 -13.90 -1.49 -33.27
C ASN A 38 -14.57 -0.75 -32.10
N VAL A 39 -13.81 -0.15 -31.19
CA VAL A 39 -14.36 0.54 -30.01
C VAL A 39 -14.84 1.92 -30.43
N GLY A 40 -16.04 2.36 -30.07
CA GLY A 40 -16.52 3.72 -30.38
C GLY A 40 -15.69 4.83 -29.72
N LYS A 41 -15.61 6.01 -30.36
CA LYS A 41 -14.90 7.19 -29.82
C LYS A 41 -15.32 7.59 -28.40
N PRO A 42 -16.64 7.64 -28.05
CA PRO A 42 -17.06 8.01 -26.70
C PRO A 42 -16.59 7.02 -25.62
N THR A 43 -16.60 5.73 -25.96
CA THR A 43 -16.14 4.64 -25.09
C THR A 43 -14.64 4.73 -24.87
N TRP A 44 -13.89 4.98 -25.94
CA TRP A 44 -12.44 5.17 -25.88
C TRP A 44 -12.03 6.35 -25.02
N GLU A 45 -12.65 7.52 -25.20
CA GLU A 45 -12.39 8.72 -24.40
C GLU A 45 -12.73 8.51 -22.92
N SER A 46 -13.77 7.70 -22.63
CA SER A 46 -14.08 7.33 -21.25
C SER A 46 -12.99 6.45 -20.64
N TRP A 47 -12.36 5.55 -21.40
CA TRP A 47 -11.29 4.68 -20.90
C TRP A 47 -9.97 5.44 -20.71
N CYS A 48 -9.61 6.33 -21.63
CA CYS A 48 -8.46 7.23 -21.45
C CYS A 48 -8.60 8.08 -20.18
N ARG A 49 -9.81 8.55 -19.86
CA ARG A 49 -10.10 9.26 -18.60
C ARG A 49 -9.98 8.37 -17.37
N LEU A 50 -10.41 7.11 -17.46
CA LEU A 50 -10.28 6.16 -16.35
C LEU A 50 -8.83 5.83 -16.02
N VAL A 51 -7.96 5.66 -17.04
CA VAL A 51 -6.52 5.49 -16.80
C VAL A 51 -5.94 6.72 -16.09
N HIS A 52 -6.29 7.93 -16.54
CA HIS A 52 -5.81 9.16 -15.89
C HIS A 52 -6.34 9.36 -14.46
N LEU A 53 -7.58 8.94 -14.19
CA LEU A 53 -8.15 8.96 -12.84
C LEU A 53 -7.55 7.87 -11.95
N GLY A 54 -7.19 6.71 -12.52
CA GLY A 54 -6.45 5.64 -11.86
C GLY A 54 -5.02 6.07 -11.47
N GLU A 55 -4.33 6.82 -12.34
CA GLU A 55 -3.01 7.43 -12.04
C GLU A 55 -3.12 8.53 -10.96
N ARG A 56 -4.19 9.33 -10.96
CA ARG A 56 -4.42 10.34 -9.91
C ARG A 56 -4.86 9.76 -8.57
N ALA A 57 -5.54 8.62 -8.59
CA ALA A 57 -5.89 7.85 -7.39
C ALA A 57 -4.76 6.91 -6.94
N GLY A 58 -3.74 6.71 -7.78
CA GLY A 58 -2.65 5.77 -7.58
C GLY A 58 -1.29 6.41 -7.87
N VAL A 59 -0.77 7.14 -6.88
CA VAL A 59 0.61 6.90 -6.46
C VAL A 59 0.57 5.69 -5.53
N GLU A 60 0.26 4.52 -6.08
CA GLU A 60 0.45 3.22 -5.43
C GLU A 60 0.97 2.27 -6.51
N HIS A 61 2.11 1.64 -6.19
CA HIS A 61 2.96 0.89 -7.08
C HIS A 61 2.23 -0.22 -7.87
N ARG A 62 2.73 -0.46 -9.10
CA ARG A 62 2.59 -1.73 -9.83
C ARG A 62 2.70 -2.90 -8.83
N THR A 63 1.57 -3.51 -8.52
CA THR A 63 1.56 -4.86 -7.94
C THR A 63 1.79 -5.81 -9.11
N GLU A 64 3.07 -6.09 -9.39
CA GLU A 64 3.39 -7.33 -10.08
C GLU A 64 2.90 -8.47 -9.17
N LEU A 65 1.95 -9.24 -9.70
CA LEU A 65 1.50 -10.50 -9.13
C LEU A 65 2.67 -11.49 -9.17
N VAL A 66 3.61 -11.34 -8.26
CA VAL A 66 4.47 -12.45 -7.87
C VAL A 66 3.62 -13.29 -6.92
N GLY A 67 3.32 -14.52 -7.35
CA GLY A 67 2.87 -15.58 -6.46
C GLY A 67 3.97 -15.88 -5.45
N GLY A 68 4.11 -15.01 -4.45
CA GLY A 68 4.95 -15.21 -3.29
C GLY A 68 4.18 -16.09 -2.32
N ALA A 69 4.82 -17.17 -1.89
CA ALA A 69 4.34 -18.02 -0.83
C ALA A 69 3.75 -17.19 0.32
N THR A 70 2.59 -17.64 0.82
CA THR A 70 1.98 -17.20 2.07
C THR A 70 2.92 -17.53 3.24
N HIS A 71 4.01 -16.79 3.37
CA HIS A 71 4.74 -16.74 4.62
C HIS A 71 3.96 -15.80 5.54
N PRO A 72 3.67 -16.20 6.79
CA PRO A 72 3.03 -15.31 7.73
C PRO A 72 3.95 -14.10 7.91
N VAL A 73 3.49 -12.94 7.43
CA VAL A 73 4.15 -11.66 7.70
C VAL A 73 3.93 -11.40 9.19
N THR A 74 5.01 -11.45 9.96
CA THR A 74 4.97 -11.09 11.37
C THR A 74 4.48 -9.65 11.47
N PRO A 75 3.40 -9.36 12.21
CA PRO A 75 2.96 -7.98 12.44
C PRO A 75 4.14 -7.18 12.97
N ILE A 76 4.32 -5.93 12.48
CA ILE A 76 5.27 -5.01 13.11
C ILE A 76 4.81 -4.81 14.54
N THR A 77 5.41 -5.56 15.46
CA THR A 77 5.39 -5.25 16.87
C THR A 77 6.66 -4.46 17.07
N LEU A 78 6.59 -3.14 16.96
CA LEU A 78 7.65 -2.26 17.44
C LEU A 78 7.74 -2.49 18.95
N MET A 79 8.53 -3.48 19.36
CA MET A 79 8.91 -3.70 20.76
C MET A 79 9.94 -2.61 21.08
N ILE A 80 9.43 -1.40 21.29
CA ILE A 80 10.19 -0.31 21.90
C ILE A 80 10.03 -0.52 23.40
N ASP A 81 11.12 -0.80 24.10
CA ASP A 81 11.11 -0.94 25.57
C ASP A 81 10.37 0.24 26.21
N GLY A 82 9.27 -0.07 26.91
CA GLY A 82 8.46 0.91 27.64
C GLY A 82 7.30 1.55 26.87
N VAL A 83 7.04 1.19 25.61
CA VAL A 83 5.85 1.63 24.87
C VAL A 83 4.96 0.41 24.63
N GLU A 84 3.69 0.45 25.08
CA GLU A 84 2.72 -0.61 24.77
C GLU A 84 2.73 -0.89 23.27
N PRO A 85 2.69 -2.16 22.85
CA PRO A 85 2.83 -2.52 21.45
C PRO A 85 1.63 -1.98 20.66
N TYR A 86 1.81 -0.83 20.03
CA TYR A 86 0.83 -0.21 19.13
C TYR A 86 0.47 -1.11 17.92
N GLY A 87 1.23 -2.20 17.68
CA GLY A 87 0.96 -3.19 16.64
C GLY A 87 -0.13 -4.22 16.99
N ALA A 88 -0.28 -4.59 18.27
CA ALA A 88 -1.29 -5.58 18.67
C ALA A 88 -2.73 -5.05 18.55
N GLY A 89 -2.89 -3.72 18.54
CA GLY A 89 -4.20 -3.07 18.43
C GLY A 89 -4.71 -2.90 17.00
N PHE A 90 -3.85 -2.90 15.98
CA PHE A 90 -4.30 -2.59 14.61
C PHE A 90 -5.17 -3.71 14.04
N ASP A 91 -4.68 -4.95 14.06
CA ASP A 91 -5.41 -6.11 13.54
C ASP A 91 -6.69 -6.36 14.33
N GLN A 92 -6.65 -6.14 15.66
CA GLN A 92 -7.83 -6.22 16.51
C GLN A 92 -8.88 -5.15 16.13
N ARG A 93 -8.48 -3.90 15.88
CA ARG A 93 -9.39 -2.84 15.43
C ARG A 93 -9.97 -3.11 14.05
N ILE A 94 -9.19 -3.68 13.13
CA ILE A 94 -9.70 -4.14 11.82
C ILE A 94 -10.74 -5.25 12.02
N ALA A 95 -10.48 -6.21 12.90
CA ALA A 95 -11.42 -7.27 13.23
C ALA A 95 -12.73 -6.73 13.85
N GLU A 96 -12.64 -5.72 14.71
CA GLU A 96 -13.80 -5.03 15.30
C GLU A 96 -14.63 -4.30 14.23
N ILE A 97 -13.98 -3.57 13.32
CA ILE A 97 -14.64 -2.90 12.19
C ILE A 97 -15.35 -3.92 11.31
N ASP A 98 -14.69 -5.02 10.98
CA ASP A 98 -15.27 -6.11 10.20
C ASP A 98 -16.46 -6.76 10.91
N ALA A 99 -16.40 -6.95 12.23
CA ALA A 99 -17.52 -7.49 13.01
C ALA A 99 -18.74 -6.56 12.97
N ILE A 100 -18.52 -5.24 13.10
CA ILE A 100 -19.58 -4.24 12.98
C ILE A 100 -20.19 -4.28 11.57
N ASN A 101 -19.37 -4.34 10.51
CA ASN A 101 -19.85 -4.41 9.14
C ASN A 101 -20.61 -5.71 8.84
N ARG A 102 -20.22 -6.84 9.46
CA ARG A 102 -20.98 -8.10 9.38
C ARG A 102 -22.35 -7.94 10.03
N ALA A 103 -22.41 -7.35 11.23
CA ALA A 103 -23.67 -7.08 11.90
C ALA A 103 -24.59 -6.17 11.07
N LEU A 104 -24.04 -5.10 10.47
CA LEU A 104 -24.79 -4.21 9.57
C LEU A 104 -25.32 -4.94 8.34
N LYS A 105 -24.52 -5.82 7.73
CA LYS A 105 -24.93 -6.67 6.60
C LYS A 105 -26.06 -7.62 6.99
N ASP A 106 -26.00 -8.20 8.18
CA ASP A 106 -27.00 -9.15 8.66
C ASP A 106 -28.34 -8.46 8.99
N VAL A 107 -28.31 -7.23 9.50
CA VAL A 107 -29.52 -6.40 9.64
C VAL A 107 -30.09 -6.01 8.27
N ALA A 108 -29.22 -5.62 7.34
CA ALA A 108 -29.61 -5.14 6.02
C ALA A 108 -30.16 -6.25 5.11
N TRP A 109 -29.62 -7.46 5.23
CA TRP A 109 -29.91 -8.61 4.39
C TRP A 109 -29.86 -9.91 5.20
N PRO A 110 -30.83 -10.14 6.11
CA PRO A 110 -30.77 -11.24 7.07
C PRO A 110 -30.79 -12.61 6.40
N ILE A 111 -30.16 -13.56 7.09
CA ILE A 111 -30.25 -14.99 6.78
C ILE A 111 -31.57 -15.50 7.34
N ASP A 112 -32.34 -16.19 6.51
CA ASP A 112 -33.52 -16.93 6.92
C ASP A 112 -33.08 -18.14 7.78
N PRO A 113 -33.54 -18.24 9.04
CA PRO A 113 -33.13 -19.31 9.95
C PRO A 113 -33.59 -20.71 9.50
N GLU A 114 -34.69 -20.82 8.74
CA GLU A 114 -35.21 -22.12 8.30
C GLU A 114 -34.47 -22.66 7.08
N THR A 115 -34.09 -21.77 6.16
CA THR A 115 -33.45 -22.15 4.89
C THR A 115 -31.94 -21.91 4.87
N GLY A 116 -31.39 -21.18 5.84
CA GLY A 116 -29.98 -20.78 5.89
C GLY A 116 -29.57 -19.84 4.75
N ARG A 117 -30.51 -19.37 3.92
CA ARG A 117 -30.26 -18.52 2.75
C ARG A 117 -30.62 -17.08 3.06
N ARG A 118 -29.94 -16.13 2.42
CA ARG A 118 -30.34 -14.72 2.50
C ARG A 118 -31.53 -14.49 1.57
N GLY A 119 -32.60 -13.92 2.14
CA GLY A 119 -33.84 -13.62 1.43
C GLY A 119 -33.75 -12.32 0.61
N ARG A 120 -34.80 -11.50 0.65
CA ARG A 120 -34.76 -10.16 0.03
C ARG A 120 -33.98 -9.18 0.90
N VAL A 121 -33.22 -8.28 0.26
CA VAL A 121 -32.57 -7.14 0.96
C VAL A 121 -33.64 -6.27 1.62
N LYS A 122 -33.55 -6.10 2.95
CA LYS A 122 -34.48 -5.29 3.74
C LYS A 122 -34.08 -3.82 3.75
N ASN A 123 -32.79 -3.52 3.80
CA ASN A 123 -32.28 -2.16 3.78
C ASN A 123 -31.08 -2.01 2.82
N PRO A 124 -31.29 -1.59 1.56
CA PRO A 124 -30.22 -1.43 0.59
C PRO A 124 -29.16 -0.40 0.97
N MET A 125 -29.53 0.65 1.72
CA MET A 125 -28.59 1.69 2.14
C MET A 125 -27.63 1.17 3.21
N LEU A 126 -28.12 0.43 4.21
CA LEU A 126 -27.26 -0.22 5.19
C LEU A 126 -26.36 -1.28 4.56
N LEU A 127 -26.87 -2.04 3.58
CA LEU A 127 -26.05 -3.01 2.85
C LEU A 127 -24.90 -2.34 2.09
N LYS A 128 -25.16 -1.16 1.50
CA LYS A 128 -24.12 -0.35 0.86
C LYS A 128 -23.07 0.11 1.86
N VAL A 129 -23.48 0.67 3.01
CA VAL A 129 -22.56 1.11 4.07
C VAL A 129 -21.71 -0.05 4.58
N ALA A 130 -22.30 -1.21 4.84
CA ALA A 130 -21.56 -2.40 5.26
C ALA A 130 -20.51 -2.82 4.21
N ARG A 131 -20.88 -2.81 2.92
CA ARG A 131 -19.96 -3.13 1.83
C ARG A 131 -18.82 -2.13 1.73
N ASP A 132 -19.12 -0.84 1.80
CA ASP A 132 -18.12 0.23 1.74
C ASP A 132 -17.17 0.13 2.95
N GLY A 133 -17.69 -0.21 4.13
CA GLY A 133 -16.90 -0.49 5.33
C GLY A 133 -15.94 -1.67 5.17
N PHE A 134 -16.37 -2.79 4.59
CA PHE A 134 -15.48 -3.92 4.28
C PHE A 134 -14.38 -3.55 3.28
N ALA A 135 -14.70 -2.72 2.29
CA ALA A 135 -13.69 -2.28 1.31
C ALA A 135 -12.63 -1.40 1.98
N GLN A 136 -13.04 -0.52 2.91
CA GLN A 136 -12.14 0.34 3.66
C GLN A 136 -11.26 -0.47 4.63
N SER A 137 -11.83 -1.42 5.37
CA SER A 137 -11.05 -2.27 6.28
C SER A 137 -10.03 -3.12 5.51
N ALA A 138 -10.41 -3.69 4.37
CA ALA A 138 -9.49 -4.44 3.51
C ALA A 138 -8.36 -3.57 2.96
N ALA A 139 -8.65 -2.34 2.53
CA ALA A 139 -7.64 -1.39 2.05
C ALA A 139 -6.65 -1.01 3.16
N LEU A 140 -7.16 -0.74 4.38
CA LEU A 140 -6.32 -0.45 5.54
C LEU A 140 -5.42 -1.64 5.91
N ALA A 141 -5.95 -2.86 5.90
CA ALA A 141 -5.19 -4.07 6.16
C ALA A 141 -4.08 -4.29 5.10
N ALA A 142 -4.41 -4.12 3.81
CA ALA A 142 -3.44 -4.25 2.73
C ALA A 142 -2.31 -3.22 2.84
N LYS A 143 -2.66 -1.96 3.16
CA LYS A 143 -1.66 -0.90 3.39
C LYS A 143 -0.76 -1.22 4.59
N HIS A 144 -1.34 -1.65 5.71
CA HIS A 144 -0.56 -2.03 6.90
C HIS A 144 0.42 -3.18 6.58
N GLN A 145 0.00 -4.18 5.81
CA GLN A 145 0.87 -5.27 5.37
C GLN A 145 1.96 -4.79 4.42
N SER A 146 1.66 -3.88 3.50
CA SER A 146 2.64 -3.28 2.59
C SER A 146 3.68 -2.45 3.35
N ASP A 147 3.25 -1.68 4.35
CA ASP A 147 4.13 -0.89 5.21
C ASP A 147 5.00 -1.83 6.07
N ALA A 148 4.40 -2.93 6.56
CA ALA A 148 5.11 -3.98 7.30
C ALA A 148 6.24 -4.62 6.48
N TRP A 149 5.91 -5.03 5.27
CA TRP A 149 6.86 -5.57 4.31
C TRP A 149 7.97 -4.56 3.98
N SER A 150 7.58 -3.32 3.70
CA SER A 150 8.54 -2.27 3.33
C SER A 150 9.52 -1.99 4.46
N ALA A 151 9.06 -1.91 5.71
CA ALA A 151 9.92 -1.70 6.85
C ALA A 151 10.93 -2.85 7.04
N GLU A 152 10.46 -4.09 6.87
CA GLU A 152 11.32 -5.27 6.97
C GLU A 152 12.39 -5.30 5.87
N MET A 153 12.01 -4.99 4.63
CA MET A 153 12.96 -4.90 3.51
C MET A 153 14.00 -3.80 3.73
N HIS A 154 13.59 -2.62 4.23
CA HIS A 154 14.54 -1.55 4.55
C HIS A 154 15.46 -1.94 5.70
N ARG A 155 14.96 -2.67 6.70
CA ARG A 155 15.76 -3.19 7.80
C ARG A 155 16.83 -4.16 7.29
N ALA A 156 16.44 -5.14 6.48
CA ALA A 156 17.36 -6.10 5.86
C ALA A 156 18.43 -5.40 5.00
N GLN A 157 18.03 -4.44 4.16
CA GLN A 157 18.97 -3.65 3.35
C GLN A 157 19.97 -2.87 4.21
N MET A 158 19.51 -2.25 5.30
CA MET A 158 20.39 -1.51 6.20
C MET A 158 21.35 -2.44 6.95
N GLU A 159 20.91 -3.63 7.34
CA GLU A 159 21.76 -4.67 7.94
C GLU A 159 22.85 -5.11 6.95
N GLU A 160 22.50 -5.36 5.69
CA GLU A 160 23.48 -5.70 4.63
C GLU A 160 24.49 -4.58 4.37
N VAL A 161 24.03 -3.33 4.24
CA VAL A 161 24.92 -2.18 4.04
C VAL A 161 25.88 -2.03 5.21
N MET A 162 25.38 -2.16 6.44
CA MET A 162 26.22 -2.09 7.63
C MET A 162 27.24 -3.23 7.70
N ALA A 163 26.85 -4.44 7.32
CA ALA A 163 27.76 -5.58 7.25
C ALA A 163 28.91 -5.32 6.25
N VAL A 164 28.60 -4.83 5.04
CA VAL A 164 29.62 -4.51 4.04
C VAL A 164 30.58 -3.40 4.53
N ILE A 165 30.05 -2.38 5.20
CA ILE A 165 30.89 -1.31 5.77
C ILE A 165 31.82 -1.86 6.85
N LEU A 166 31.30 -2.71 7.75
CA LEU A 166 32.09 -3.30 8.83
C LEU A 166 33.16 -4.25 8.28
N ASP A 167 32.82 -5.12 7.34
CA ASP A 167 33.78 -6.01 6.66
C ASP A 167 34.88 -5.20 5.96
N GLY A 168 34.51 -4.09 5.29
CA GLY A 168 35.47 -3.20 4.65
C GLY A 168 36.45 -2.56 5.65
N LEU A 169 35.97 -2.18 6.84
CA LEU A 169 36.78 -1.60 7.92
C LEU A 169 37.67 -2.64 8.61
N GLU A 170 37.17 -3.85 8.82
CA GLU A 170 37.97 -4.94 9.37
C GLU A 170 39.12 -5.32 8.44
N ASN A 171 38.86 -5.38 7.13
CA ASN A 171 39.86 -5.69 6.12
C ASN A 171 40.92 -4.58 5.97
N SER A 172 40.55 -3.30 6.12
CA SER A 172 41.49 -2.19 6.06
C SER A 172 42.33 -2.03 7.34
N ARG A 173 41.86 -2.58 8.46
CA ARG A 173 42.41 -2.40 9.82
C ARG A 173 42.54 -0.92 10.24
N ASP A 174 41.79 -0.03 9.60
CA ASP A 174 41.82 1.40 9.90
C ASP A 174 40.95 1.72 11.12
N ARG A 175 41.61 1.75 12.29
CA ARG A 175 40.96 2.03 13.57
C ARG A 175 40.48 3.47 13.70
N GLU A 176 41.09 4.42 12.99
CA GLU A 176 40.70 5.82 13.05
C GLU A 176 39.37 6.01 12.32
N LEU A 177 39.27 5.47 11.10
CA LEU A 177 38.04 5.52 10.30
C LEU A 177 36.88 4.78 10.99
N ALA A 178 37.15 3.62 11.59
CA ALA A 178 36.14 2.88 12.37
C ALA A 178 35.63 3.70 13.58
N GLY A 179 36.52 4.41 14.27
CA GLY A 179 36.16 5.31 15.36
C GLY A 179 35.29 6.49 14.91
N GLN A 180 35.60 7.09 13.77
CA GLN A 180 34.82 8.18 13.18
C GLN A 180 33.41 7.73 12.74
N LEU A 181 33.30 6.53 12.16
CA LEU A 181 32.01 5.94 11.80
C LEU A 181 31.14 5.69 13.04
N LEU A 182 31.68 5.05 14.08
CA LEU A 182 30.96 4.79 15.32
C LEU A 182 30.50 6.09 16.00
N ALA A 183 31.35 7.13 16.01
CA ALA A 183 30.98 8.43 16.55
C ALA A 183 29.82 9.07 15.75
N SER A 184 29.82 8.90 14.43
CA SER A 184 28.76 9.39 13.55
C SER A 184 27.45 8.63 13.76
N LEU A 185 27.50 7.30 13.86
CA LEU A 185 26.34 6.46 14.17
C LEU A 185 25.72 6.81 15.53
N ARG A 186 26.54 7.06 16.56
CA ARG A 186 26.05 7.52 17.87
C ARG A 186 25.33 8.87 17.79
N LYS A 187 25.83 9.81 16.98
CA LYS A 187 25.13 11.10 16.75
C LYS A 187 23.77 10.90 16.10
N VAL A 188 23.69 9.99 15.13
CA VAL A 188 22.42 9.62 14.47
C VAL A 188 21.47 8.95 15.46
N SER A 189 21.94 7.98 16.25
CA SER A 189 21.14 7.33 17.31
C SER A 189 20.55 8.34 18.27
N LYS A 190 21.38 9.25 18.80
CA LYS A 190 20.94 10.30 19.73
C LYS A 190 19.90 11.24 19.10
N LYS A 191 20.04 11.56 17.81
CA LYS A 191 19.04 12.37 17.08
C LYS A 191 17.68 11.67 17.06
N TRP A 192 17.65 10.36 16.85
CA TRP A 192 16.42 9.58 16.77
C TRP A 192 15.84 9.24 18.15
N GLU A 193 16.66 9.07 19.18
CA GLU A 193 16.21 9.01 20.58
C GLU A 193 15.44 10.28 20.98
N ASN A 194 15.96 11.46 20.63
CA ASN A 194 15.28 12.74 20.89
C ASN A 194 13.94 12.87 20.13
N VAL A 195 13.83 12.25 18.94
CA VAL A 195 12.56 12.19 18.18
C VAL A 195 11.56 11.29 18.91
N ARG A 196 12.02 10.13 19.40
CA ARG A 196 11.21 9.15 20.14
C ARG A 196 10.66 9.72 21.45
N ASP A 197 11.46 10.51 22.16
CA ASP A 197 11.09 11.09 23.45
C ASP A 197 10.23 12.38 23.31
N GLY A 198 9.72 12.66 22.10
CA GLY A 198 8.86 13.81 21.83
C GLY A 198 9.59 15.17 21.84
N GLN A 199 10.92 15.18 21.94
CA GLN A 199 11.76 16.39 21.94
C GLN A 199 12.18 16.82 20.53
N TRP A 200 11.34 16.59 19.52
CA TRP A 200 11.62 17.04 18.17
C TRP A 200 11.44 18.56 18.06
N GLN A 201 12.51 19.32 18.29
CA GLN A 201 12.58 20.73 17.87
C GLN A 201 12.85 20.75 16.36
N GLY A 202 11.83 21.11 15.59
CA GLY A 202 11.85 21.06 14.13
C GLY A 202 13.04 21.74 13.48
N GLY A 203 14.04 20.93 13.10
CA GLY A 203 15.13 21.31 12.21
C GLY A 203 14.72 21.00 10.79
N SER A 204 14.28 22.03 10.05
CA SER A 204 13.97 21.99 8.63
C SER A 204 15.04 21.25 7.81
N LEU A 205 14.62 20.24 7.05
CA LEU A 205 15.42 19.53 6.03
C LEU A 205 15.88 20.46 4.89
N ALA A 206 15.52 21.75 4.89
CA ALA A 206 15.86 22.70 3.84
C ALA A 206 17.26 23.35 3.94
N LYS A 207 18.15 22.84 4.81
CA LYS A 207 19.53 23.35 4.91
C LYS A 207 20.54 22.22 4.77
N MET A 208 20.70 21.71 3.57
CA MET A 208 21.97 21.14 3.12
C MET A 208 22.48 22.02 1.98
N PRO A 209 23.68 22.62 2.08
CA PRO A 209 24.31 23.24 0.92
C PRO A 209 24.64 22.16 -0.11
N ALA A 210 24.49 22.53 -1.39
CA ALA A 210 24.80 21.72 -2.55
C ALA A 210 26.27 21.26 -2.59
#